data_AF-A0A4Y2B950-F1
#
_entry.id   AF-A0A4Y2B950-F1
#
_cell.length_a   1.000
_cell.length_b   1.000
_cell.length_c   1.000
_cell.angle_alpha   90.00
_cell.angle_beta   90.00
_cell.angle_gamma   90.00
#
_symmetry.space_group_name_H-M   'P 1'
#
loop_
_entity.id
_entity.type
_entity.pdbx_description
1 polymer ?
#
loop_
_entity_poly.entity_id
_entity_poly.type
_entity_poly.pdbx_seq_one_letter_code
_entity_poly.pdbx_strand_id
1 'polypeptide(L)'
;AYSPSWFRIEVHHFITDDVRQLWHFISSSRYFPKKYRDIIEPVISRNAYFAAPENTLLAMLTYERCHIRTLAGGRIIKAREISPDGDCVRRFVIPAVNFRATDYIDLIDWQACDVTPPTVLMNF
;
A
#
# COMPACT_ATOMS: atom_id res chain seq x y z
N ALA A 1 4.34 -12.50 -18.14
CA ALA A 1 2.98 -12.91 -18.54
C ALA A 1 2.00 -11.85 -18.05
N TYR A 2 1.43 -11.04 -18.96
CA TYR A 2 0.49 -9.96 -18.65
C TYR A 2 -0.91 -10.49 -18.27
N SER A 3 -1.26 -11.66 -18.83
CA SER A 3 -2.58 -12.28 -18.69
C SER A 3 -2.97 -12.67 -17.25
N PRO A 4 -2.14 -13.39 -16.45
CA PRO A 4 -2.55 -13.82 -15.10
C PRO A 4 -2.78 -12.67 -14.11
N SER A 5 -2.01 -11.59 -14.27
CA SER A 5 -2.09 -10.42 -13.40
C SER A 5 -3.28 -9.51 -13.73
N TRP A 6 -3.68 -9.44 -15.00
CA TRP A 6 -4.89 -8.70 -15.42
C TRP A 6 -6.16 -9.37 -14.88
N PHE A 7 -6.28 -10.70 -15.04
CA PHE A 7 -7.39 -11.47 -14.49
C PHE A 7 -7.53 -11.30 -12.97
N ARG A 8 -6.41 -11.12 -12.28
CA ARG A 8 -6.42 -10.96 -10.83
C ARG A 8 -6.96 -9.60 -10.36
N ILE A 9 -6.77 -8.54 -11.15
CA ILE A 9 -7.37 -7.22 -10.92
C ILE A 9 -8.89 -7.29 -11.13
N GLU A 10 -9.33 -7.96 -12.18
CA GLU A 10 -10.76 -8.13 -12.49
C GLU A 10 -11.51 -8.91 -11.39
N VAL A 11 -10.86 -9.92 -10.79
CA VAL A 11 -11.45 -10.73 -9.71
C VAL A 11 -11.40 -10.03 -8.35
N HIS A 12 -10.37 -9.22 -8.09
CA HIS A 12 -10.15 -8.54 -6.80
C HIS A 12 -10.12 -7.01 -6.98
N HIS A 13 -11.27 -6.42 -7.30
CA HIS A 13 -11.41 -4.99 -7.54
C HIS A 13 -11.67 -4.14 -6.28
N PHE A 14 -11.60 -4.75 -5.08
CA PHE A 14 -11.77 -4.00 -3.84
C PHE A 14 -10.52 -3.16 -3.55
N ILE A 15 -10.73 -1.94 -3.06
CA ILE A 15 -9.65 -1.02 -2.65
C ILE A 15 -8.72 -1.67 -1.60
N THR A 16 -9.22 -2.65 -0.84
CA THR A 16 -8.46 -3.44 0.15
C THR A 16 -7.49 -4.46 -0.47
N ASP A 17 -7.64 -4.77 -1.76
CA ASP A 17 -6.81 -5.73 -2.49
C ASP A 17 -5.71 -5.06 -3.32
N ASP A 18 -5.83 -3.75 -3.60
CA ASP A 18 -4.91 -2.97 -4.43
C ASP A 18 -3.44 -3.10 -4.01
N VAL A 19 -3.16 -2.97 -2.71
CA VAL A 19 -1.79 -3.02 -2.17
C VAL A 19 -1.22 -4.44 -2.28
N ARG A 20 -2.07 -5.46 -2.11
CA ARG A 20 -1.69 -6.86 -2.29
C ARG A 20 -1.37 -7.14 -3.75
N GLN A 21 -2.19 -6.64 -4.67
CA GLN A 21 -1.96 -6.76 -6.10
C GLN A 21 -0.65 -6.08 -6.52
N LEU A 22 -0.37 -4.88 -6.01
CA LEU A 22 0.90 -4.19 -6.23
C LEU A 22 2.10 -5.01 -5.72
N TRP A 23 2.00 -5.59 -4.52
CA TRP A 23 3.03 -6.50 -3.99
C TRP A 23 3.26 -7.70 -4.93
N HIS A 24 2.20 -8.29 -5.46
CA HIS A 24 2.32 -9.40 -6.41
C HIS A 24 2.99 -9.01 -7.72
N PHE A 25 2.74 -7.80 -8.24
CA PHE A 25 3.45 -7.28 -9.41
C PHE A 25 4.94 -7.09 -9.14
N ILE A 26 5.29 -6.52 -7.98
CA ILE A 26 6.68 -6.30 -7.56
C ILE A 26 7.38 -7.63 -7.31
N SER A 27 6.73 -8.57 -6.64
CA SER A 27 7.27 -9.91 -6.40
C SER A 27 7.51 -10.65 -7.72
N SER A 28 6.58 -10.53 -8.67
CA SER A 28 6.73 -11.09 -10.02
C SER A 28 7.87 -10.44 -10.81
N SER A 29 8.07 -9.12 -10.63
CA SER A 29 9.12 -8.41 -11.36
C SER A 29 10.53 -8.89 -11.01
N ARG A 30 10.72 -9.43 -9.78
CA ARG A 30 12.01 -9.97 -9.30
C ARG A 30 12.55 -11.12 -10.15
N TYR A 31 11.66 -11.87 -10.80
CA TYR A 31 12.05 -13.00 -11.66
C TYR A 31 12.52 -12.55 -13.04
N PHE A 32 12.36 -11.27 -13.41
CA PHE A 32 12.82 -10.78 -14.69
C PHE A 32 14.33 -10.47 -14.72
N PRO A 33 14.98 -10.66 -15.88
CA PRO A 33 16.34 -10.16 -16.11
C PRO A 33 16.44 -8.66 -15.84
N LYS A 34 17.62 -8.20 -15.40
CA LYS A 34 17.86 -6.79 -15.01
C LYS A 34 17.40 -5.79 -16.09
N LYS A 35 17.68 -6.07 -17.36
CA LYS A 35 17.27 -5.25 -18.51
C LYS A 35 15.77 -4.92 -18.52
N TYR A 36 14.91 -5.86 -18.14
CA TYR A 36 13.47 -5.65 -18.10
C TYR A 36 13.02 -4.99 -16.79
N ARG A 37 13.67 -5.33 -15.68
CA ARG A 37 13.42 -4.67 -14.39
C ARG A 37 13.70 -3.17 -14.44
N ASP A 38 14.80 -2.77 -15.08
CA ASP A 38 15.16 -1.36 -15.26
C ASP A 38 14.10 -0.56 -16.06
N ILE A 39 13.24 -1.23 -16.83
CA ILE A 39 12.11 -0.61 -17.56
C ILE A 39 10.82 -0.65 -16.72
N ILE A 40 10.54 -1.77 -16.06
CA ILE A 40 9.26 -2.03 -15.37
C ILE A 40 9.21 -1.37 -14.00
N GLU A 41 10.29 -1.43 -13.21
CA GLU A 41 10.31 -0.88 -11.84
C GLU A 41 10.01 0.63 -11.81
N PRO A 42 10.55 1.48 -12.70
CA PRO A 42 10.15 2.88 -12.78
C PRO A 42 8.66 3.09 -13.10
N VAL A 43 8.07 2.23 -13.93
CA VAL A 43 6.63 2.29 -14.28
C VAL A 43 5.77 1.93 -13.07
N ILE A 44 6.15 0.88 -12.33
CA ILE A 44 5.48 0.49 -11.08
C ILE A 44 5.60 1.62 -10.05
N SER A 45 6.78 2.22 -9.90
CA SER A 45 7.00 3.29 -8.92
C SER A 45 6.17 4.54 -9.22
N ARG A 46 5.98 4.90 -10.49
CA ARG A 46 5.11 6.03 -10.89
C ARG A 46 3.63 5.75 -10.63
N ASN A 47 3.23 4.48 -10.69
CA ASN A 47 1.85 4.03 -10.47
C ASN A 47 1.61 3.50 -9.05
N ALA A 48 2.51 3.79 -8.11
CA ALA A 48 2.45 3.29 -6.74
C ALA A 48 1.39 3.97 -5.85
N TYR A 49 0.47 4.75 -6.41
CA TYR A 49 -0.60 5.42 -5.68
C TYR A 49 -1.48 4.43 -4.88
N PHE A 50 -1.59 3.18 -5.36
CA PHE A 50 -2.26 2.09 -4.67
C PHE A 50 -1.67 1.78 -3.29
N ALA A 51 -0.36 1.99 -3.11
CA ALA A 51 0.34 1.79 -1.85
C ALA A 51 0.27 3.00 -0.90
N ALA A 52 -0.61 3.96 -1.13
CA ALA A 52 -0.80 5.07 -0.19
C ALA A 52 -1.01 4.55 1.25
N PRO A 53 -0.51 5.27 2.28
CA PRO A 53 -0.62 4.83 3.67
C PRO A 53 -2.06 4.47 4.07
N GLU A 54 -3.05 5.24 3.63
CA GLU A 54 -4.47 4.99 3.91
C GLU A 54 -4.97 3.68 3.33
N ASN A 55 -4.68 3.41 2.04
CA ASN A 55 -5.05 2.17 1.36
C ASN A 55 -4.34 0.96 1.98
N THR A 56 -3.08 1.13 2.37
CA THR A 56 -2.30 0.09 3.04
C THR A 56 -2.87 -0.22 4.42
N LEU A 57 -3.26 0.78 5.20
CA LEU A 57 -3.95 0.57 6.48
C LEU A 57 -5.29 -0.15 6.31
N LEU A 58 -6.06 0.21 5.29
CA LEU A 58 -7.33 -0.45 4.99
C LEU A 58 -7.12 -1.93 4.64
N ALA A 59 -6.14 -2.24 3.79
CA ALA A 59 -5.76 -3.61 3.46
C ALA A 59 -5.31 -4.39 4.71
N MET A 60 -4.51 -3.78 5.59
CA MET A 60 -4.07 -4.39 6.85
C MET A 60 -5.22 -4.69 7.81
N LEU A 61 -6.25 -3.84 7.88
CA LEU A 61 -7.44 -4.07 8.72
C LEU A 61 -8.28 -5.27 8.25
N THR A 62 -8.34 -5.49 6.93
CA THR A 62 -9.05 -6.64 6.34
C THR A 62 -8.23 -7.92 6.32
N TYR A 63 -7.01 -7.90 6.85
CA TYR A 63 -6.12 -9.05 6.80
C TYR A 63 -6.49 -10.13 7.82
N GLU A 64 -6.28 -11.40 7.46
CA GLU A 64 -6.67 -12.55 8.31
C GLU A 64 -5.86 -12.62 9.61
N ARG A 65 -4.59 -12.21 9.58
CA ARG A 65 -3.71 -12.32 10.74
C ARG A 65 -3.98 -11.18 11.74
N CYS A 66 -4.38 -11.57 12.95
CA CYS A 66 -4.76 -10.63 14.01
C CYS A 66 -3.68 -9.58 14.34
N HIS A 67 -2.41 -9.98 14.40
CA HIS A 67 -1.31 -9.07 14.75
C HIS A 67 -1.13 -7.92 13.73
N ILE A 68 -1.46 -8.15 12.46
CA ILE A 68 -1.38 -7.12 11.41
C ILE A 68 -2.51 -6.11 11.56
N ARG A 69 -3.73 -6.57 11.88
CA ARG A 69 -4.85 -5.69 12.20
C ARG A 69 -4.57 -4.83 13.43
N THR A 70 -4.00 -5.42 14.48
CA THR A 70 -3.59 -4.69 15.70
C THR A 70 -2.54 -3.62 15.37
N LEU A 71 -1.56 -3.93 14.52
CA LEU A 71 -0.57 -2.96 14.05
C LEU A 71 -1.22 -1.81 13.27
N ALA A 72 -2.19 -2.10 12.40
CA ALA A 72 -2.95 -1.08 11.67
C ALA A 72 -3.73 -0.16 12.62
N GLY A 73 -4.44 -0.75 13.59
CA GLY A 73 -5.15 0.01 14.62
C GLY A 73 -4.23 0.94 15.41
N GLY A 74 -3.07 0.44 15.85
CA GLY A 74 -2.08 1.25 16.55
C GLY A 74 -1.54 2.42 15.71
N ARG A 75 -1.33 2.20 14.40
CA ARG A 75 -0.92 3.27 13.46
C ARG A 75 -2.00 4.32 13.28
N ILE A 76 -3.27 3.91 13.20
CA ILE A 76 -4.40 4.83 13.08
C ILE A 76 -4.53 5.69 14.34
N ILE A 77 -4.45 5.08 15.53
CA ILE A 77 -4.49 5.81 16.81
C ILE A 77 -3.37 6.86 16.85
N LYS A 78 -2.13 6.46 16.55
CA LYS A 78 -0.99 7.37 16.52
C LYS A 78 -1.15 8.49 15.49
N ALA A 79 -1.69 8.19 14.30
CA ALA A 79 -1.95 9.20 13.28
C ALA A 79 -3.01 10.23 13.73
N ARG A 80 -4.02 9.79 14.48
CA ARG A 80 -5.04 10.69 15.07
C ARG A 80 -4.46 11.59 16.16
N GLU A 81 -3.55 11.08 16.99
CA GLU A 81 -2.87 11.89 18.02
C GLU A 81 -2.05 13.04 17.42
N ILE A 82 -1.46 12.83 16.23
CA ILE A 82 -0.63 13.83 15.55
C ILE A 82 -1.47 14.92 14.86
N SER A 83 -2.68 14.58 14.42
CA SER A 83 -3.57 15.50 13.69
C SER A 83 -5.00 15.42 14.22
N PRO A 84 -5.26 15.96 15.43
CA PRO A 84 -6.55 15.82 16.12
C PRO A 84 -7.71 16.52 15.42
N ASP A 85 -7.46 17.65 14.74
CA ASP A 85 -8.54 18.52 14.24
C ASP A 85 -9.06 18.16 12.84
N GLY A 86 -8.42 17.21 12.13
CA GLY A 86 -8.85 16.78 10.79
C GLY A 86 -8.82 17.84 9.68
N ASP A 87 -8.51 19.09 10.02
CA ASP A 87 -8.54 20.29 9.14
C ASP A 87 -7.28 20.45 8.26
N CYS A 88 -6.28 19.58 8.44
CA CYS A 88 -5.10 19.59 7.60
C CYS A 88 -5.44 19.05 6.20
N VAL A 89 -5.25 19.89 5.17
CA VAL A 89 -5.35 19.48 3.77
C VAL A 89 -4.43 18.28 3.53
N ARG A 90 -5.03 17.13 3.20
CA ARG A 90 -4.27 15.90 2.94
C ARG A 90 -3.52 16.03 1.63
N ARG A 91 -2.19 16.10 1.72
CA ARG A 91 -1.34 16.08 0.54
C ARG A 91 -1.19 14.64 0.07
N PHE A 92 -1.70 14.36 -1.13
CA PHE A 92 -1.45 13.07 -1.76
C PHE A 92 0.00 13.00 -2.25
N VAL A 93 0.79 12.10 -1.66
CA VAL A 93 2.18 11.84 -2.05
C VAL A 93 2.30 10.40 -2.52
N ILE A 94 2.88 10.20 -3.71
CA ILE A 94 3.17 8.85 -4.21
C ILE A 94 4.28 8.26 -3.32
N PRO A 95 4.03 7.15 -2.62
CA PRO A 95 5.01 6.58 -1.71
C PRO A 95 6.18 5.97 -2.48
N ALA A 96 7.36 6.03 -1.87
CA ALA A 96 8.51 5.28 -2.34
C ALA A 96 8.27 3.78 -2.10
N VAL A 97 8.27 2.99 -3.18
CA VAL A 97 8.02 1.56 -3.11
C VAL A 97 9.30 0.78 -2.88
N ASN A 98 9.26 -0.10 -1.89
CA ASN A 98 10.32 -1.05 -1.61
C ASN A 98 10.23 -2.30 -2.50
N PHE A 99 10.99 -2.32 -3.60
CA PHE A 99 11.06 -3.48 -4.50
C PHE A 99 11.64 -4.75 -3.86
N ARG A 100 12.24 -4.66 -2.66
CA ARG A 100 12.78 -5.79 -1.90
C ARG A 100 11.85 -6.29 -0.78
N ALA A 101 10.66 -5.70 -0.63
CA ALA A 101 9.69 -6.06 0.40
C ALA A 101 9.30 -7.55 0.40
N THR A 102 9.41 -8.23 1.53
CA THR A 102 8.98 -9.64 1.65
C THR A 102 7.48 -9.80 1.80
N ASP A 103 6.80 -8.76 2.29
CA ASP A 103 5.36 -8.71 2.50
C ASP A 103 4.81 -7.35 1.98
N TYR A 104 3.50 -7.26 1.73
CA TYR A 104 2.86 -6.03 1.27
C TYR A 104 2.89 -4.91 2.33
N ILE A 105 3.03 -5.28 3.60
CA ILE A 105 3.17 -4.35 4.72
C ILE A 105 4.48 -3.55 4.63
N ASP A 106 5.51 -4.14 4.05
CA ASP A 106 6.85 -3.55 3.92
C ASP A 106 7.04 -2.82 2.58
N LEU A 107 5.97 -2.68 1.78
CA LEU A 107 6.00 -1.99 0.49
C LEU A 107 6.33 -0.52 0.61
N ILE A 108 5.89 0.11 1.70
CA ILE A 108 6.11 1.53 1.95
C ILE A 108 6.96 1.73 3.20
N ASP A 109 7.76 2.78 3.17
CA ASP A 109 8.46 3.23 4.35
C ASP A 109 7.50 4.04 5.24
N TRP A 110 7.05 3.42 6.32
CA TRP A 110 6.15 4.02 7.29
C TRP A 110 6.75 5.17 8.10
N GLN A 111 8.08 5.33 8.11
CA GLN A 111 8.74 6.47 8.75
C GLN A 111 8.86 7.66 7.80
N ALA A 112 9.02 7.40 6.50
CA ALA A 112 9.14 8.44 5.49
C ALA A 112 7.78 8.90 4.94
N CYS A 113 6.71 8.15 5.17
CA CYS A 113 5.36 8.52 4.72
C CYS A 113 4.59 9.28 5.81
N ASP A 114 3.97 10.40 5.42
CA ASP A 114 2.99 11.10 6.23
C ASP A 114 1.75 10.19 6.38
N VAL A 115 1.56 9.59 7.57
CA VAL A 115 0.41 8.71 7.83
C VAL A 115 -0.76 9.57 8.30
N THR A 116 -1.78 9.70 7.45
CA THR A 116 -3.05 10.32 7.78
C THR A 116 -4.08 9.26 8.20
N PRO A 117 -4.96 9.56 9.17
CA PRO A 117 -6.03 8.64 9.54
C PRO A 117 -7.03 8.48 8.37
N PRO A 118 -7.40 7.25 7.96
CA PRO A 118 -8.32 7.05 6.83
C PRO A 118 -9.68 7.73 7.08
N THR A 119 -10.19 8.52 6.12
CA THR A 119 -11.46 9.25 6.28
C THR A 119 -12.63 8.30 6.54
N VAL A 120 -12.61 7.12 5.91
CA VAL A 120 -13.62 6.07 6.09
C VAL A 120 -13.71 5.59 7.55
N LEU A 121 -12.62 5.76 8.31
CA LEU A 121 -12.53 5.38 9.71
C LEU A 121 -12.67 6.57 10.65
N MET A 122 -12.92 7.80 10.19
CA MET A 122 -13.00 8.96 11.10
C MET A 122 -14.16 8.89 12.10
N ASN A 123 -15.20 8.09 11.83
CA ASN A 123 -16.39 7.99 12.68
C ASN A 123 -16.43 6.73 13.58
N PHE A 124 -15.32 5.98 13.69
CA PHE A 124 -15.19 4.79 14.53
C PHE A 124 -14.13 4.95 15.62
#